data_AF-A0A936CIL1-F1
#
_entry.id   AF-A0A936CIL1-F1
#
_cell.length_a   1.000
_cell.length_b   1.000
_cell.length_c   1.000
_cell.angle_alpha   90.00
_cell.angle_beta   90.00
_cell.angle_gamma   90.00
#
_symmetry.space_group_name_H-M   'P 1'
#
loop_
_entity.id
_entity.type
_entity.pdbx_description
1 polymer ?
#
loop_
_entity_poly.entity_id
_entity_poly.type
_entity_poly.pdbx_seq_one_letter_code
_entity_poly.pdbx_strand_id
1 'polypeptide(L)'
;MVKIKGPDKIEYIDSKEFVYFLSRFRSGEPVMGKSGGAGLWICTKNEMTNDHQDYIKIDSSKGLKLFNVLTASKDKLGNVWMGRISQGISVYITGRDSVINFLKKENEKIPGAISSCTDSRGNIWMGTDFGLVFIDVDRFVQSNYTLVSVLEYRFEEFIGNSTVGSLLCQDGKIYFGNQDGIGWFDENEVYGSSPQLHYFNRRAGYSGGGVEQNGMFIDHAKNLWVCNTLGVLKLSLEKYKEDSLRPELSFSKICSQDSCYNESKNLEFEIGTHSVQLYFDIGKSECLYDNVRLSYNLDDKGWIEGTDPGIILLQNLAQGTHQIRVKAIKNLNISSEEKSLSWLIKGHWWQNKTLWWLLTLIVIASNLFLIRILKRIIQKNKLLVTKETTILEQHNQLSQMHSREQQMLQDKMNLQVQAIVNQLNPHFLKNVLNWIQVKTISVPEATQVIGKLGANIEIIFRNSKERKPYHSLKDELTLVENYLFIQQTRYQEKLKFQVPDINEIINIENVQVPLLSILTHVENAAEHGIKNAVNGGHIIVQILQPNSDFIHIKIEDNGVGREAAKIAGSQGTQQGVNMLKQLIDIYNIHNSNKLQMWYEDEIYKDEQGRTHGTLVHWHIPMNYKYDL
;
A
#
# COMPACT_ATOMS: atom_id res chain seq x y z
N MET A 1 -64.87 -58.32 -25.10
CA MET A 1 -64.46 -59.71 -24.80
C MET A 1 -64.67 -60.58 -26.04
N VAL A 2 -63.90 -61.67 -26.18
CA VAL A 2 -64.20 -62.73 -27.16
C VAL A 2 -64.56 -63.98 -26.38
N LYS A 3 -65.73 -64.54 -26.61
CA LYS A 3 -66.09 -65.88 -26.13
C LYS A 3 -65.74 -66.88 -27.23
N ILE A 4 -64.72 -67.69 -26.97
CA ILE A 4 -64.29 -68.75 -27.89
C ILE A 4 -65.17 -69.98 -27.62
N LYS A 5 -66.11 -70.26 -28.53
CA LYS A 5 -67.04 -71.41 -28.45
C LYS A 5 -66.56 -72.59 -29.33
N GLY A 6 -65.25 -72.82 -29.36
CA GLY A 6 -64.59 -73.80 -30.21
C GLY A 6 -63.54 -73.17 -31.13
N PRO A 7 -62.79 -74.00 -31.90
CA PRO A 7 -61.63 -73.55 -32.68
C PRO A 7 -61.94 -72.46 -33.72
N ASP A 8 -63.17 -72.44 -34.27
CA ASP A 8 -63.55 -71.54 -35.37
C ASP A 8 -64.67 -70.53 -35.02
N LYS A 9 -65.01 -70.38 -33.73
CA LYS A 9 -66.17 -69.55 -33.32
C LYS A 9 -65.81 -68.56 -32.23
N ILE A 10 -65.62 -67.31 -32.65
CA ILE A 10 -65.30 -66.13 -31.84
C ILE A 10 -66.54 -65.25 -31.76
N GLU A 11 -67.13 -65.13 -30.58
CA GLU A 11 -68.26 -64.23 -30.31
C GLU A 11 -67.75 -62.97 -29.60
N TYR A 12 -67.91 -61.80 -30.21
CA TYR A 12 -67.52 -60.52 -29.64
C TYR A 12 -68.59 -60.03 -28.66
N ILE A 13 -68.25 -60.03 -27.37
CA ILE A 13 -69.10 -59.47 -26.31
C ILE A 13 -68.69 -58.02 -26.08
N ASP A 14 -69.62 -57.10 -26.29
CA ASP A 14 -69.48 -55.69 -25.99
C ASP A 14 -69.71 -55.47 -24.49
N SER A 15 -68.64 -55.44 -23.70
CA SER A 15 -68.70 -55.18 -22.26
C SER A 15 -67.87 -53.94 -21.91
N LYS A 16 -68.47 -52.99 -21.19
CA LYS A 16 -67.78 -51.80 -20.65
C LYS A 16 -66.77 -52.14 -19.55
N GLU A 17 -66.79 -53.37 -19.07
CA GLU A 17 -65.86 -53.93 -18.09
C GLU A 17 -65.00 -55.03 -18.73
N PHE A 18 -63.68 -54.91 -18.58
CA PHE A 18 -62.65 -55.84 -19.04
C PHE A 18 -61.90 -56.40 -17.82
N VAL A 19 -61.40 -57.62 -17.92
CA VAL A 19 -60.47 -58.20 -16.94
C VAL A 19 -59.04 -57.92 -17.43
N TYR A 20 -58.25 -57.20 -16.64
CA TYR A 20 -56.86 -56.85 -16.99
C TYR A 20 -55.87 -57.95 -16.63
N PHE A 21 -56.10 -58.63 -15.50
CA PHE A 21 -55.33 -59.79 -15.11
C PHE A 21 -56.21 -60.78 -14.36
N LEU A 22 -55.85 -62.04 -14.48
CA LEU A 22 -56.39 -63.15 -13.70
C LEU A 22 -55.19 -63.88 -13.09
N SER A 23 -55.23 -64.11 -11.79
CA SER A 23 -54.17 -64.81 -11.08
C SER A 23 -54.75 -65.62 -9.93
N ARG A 24 -53.88 -66.30 -9.19
CA ARG A 24 -54.20 -66.92 -7.90
C ARG A 24 -53.22 -66.39 -6.87
N PHE A 25 -53.72 -66.03 -5.70
CA PHE A 25 -52.83 -65.75 -4.58
C PHE A 25 -52.10 -67.03 -4.17
N ARG A 26 -50.97 -66.88 -3.48
CA ARG A 26 -50.19 -68.02 -2.94
C ARG A 26 -51.00 -68.91 -2.00
N SER A 27 -52.01 -68.34 -1.34
CA SER A 27 -53.00 -69.05 -0.52
C SER A 27 -54.07 -69.82 -1.31
N GLY A 28 -54.11 -69.69 -2.64
CA GLY A 28 -54.93 -70.50 -3.55
C GLY A 28 -56.14 -69.78 -4.15
N GLU A 29 -56.58 -68.66 -3.56
CA GLU A 29 -57.80 -67.97 -4.00
C GLU A 29 -57.62 -67.32 -5.38
N PRO A 30 -58.56 -67.56 -6.33
CA PRO A 30 -58.61 -66.84 -7.59
C PRO A 30 -58.82 -65.34 -7.38
N VAL A 31 -58.12 -64.53 -8.17
CA VAL A 31 -58.23 -63.08 -8.15
C VAL A 31 -58.24 -62.50 -9.56
N MET A 32 -59.09 -61.50 -9.79
CA MET A 32 -59.13 -60.75 -11.04
C MET A 32 -59.18 -59.24 -10.82
N GLY A 33 -58.43 -58.50 -11.63
CA GLY A 33 -58.51 -57.04 -11.71
C GLY A 33 -59.43 -56.62 -12.84
N LYS A 34 -60.40 -55.73 -12.56
CA LYS A 34 -61.39 -55.27 -13.56
C LYS A 34 -61.18 -53.81 -13.96
N SER A 35 -61.58 -53.49 -15.18
CA SER A 35 -61.52 -52.14 -15.75
C SER A 35 -62.65 -51.24 -15.25
N GLY A 36 -62.59 -49.96 -15.60
CA GLY A 36 -63.70 -49.04 -15.41
C GLY A 36 -63.94 -48.64 -13.96
N GLY A 37 -62.97 -48.88 -13.07
CA GLY A 37 -63.11 -48.62 -11.64
C GLY A 37 -63.83 -49.72 -10.85
N ALA A 38 -64.14 -50.87 -11.48
CA ALA A 38 -64.75 -52.02 -10.81
C ALA A 38 -63.83 -52.75 -9.80
N GLY A 39 -62.58 -52.31 -9.69
CA GLY A 39 -61.65 -52.71 -8.65
C GLY A 39 -61.10 -54.12 -8.79
N LEU A 40 -60.83 -54.76 -7.65
CA LEU A 40 -60.28 -56.11 -7.55
C LEU A 40 -61.33 -57.07 -6.98
N TRP A 41 -61.49 -58.24 -7.60
CA TRP A 41 -62.45 -59.25 -7.17
C TRP A 41 -61.71 -60.52 -6.78
N ILE A 42 -61.94 -60.99 -5.56
CA ILE A 42 -61.30 -62.18 -4.99
C ILE A 42 -62.37 -63.24 -4.80
N CYS A 43 -62.23 -64.40 -5.45
CA CYS A 43 -63.19 -65.49 -5.28
C CYS A 43 -62.96 -66.18 -3.94
N THR A 44 -64.02 -66.38 -3.17
CA THR A 44 -64.00 -67.12 -1.89
C THR A 44 -63.99 -68.64 -2.08
N LYS A 45 -64.25 -69.11 -3.30
CA LYS A 45 -64.16 -70.52 -3.69
C LYS A 45 -62.81 -70.83 -4.32
N ASN A 46 -62.46 -72.11 -4.36
CA ASN A 46 -61.21 -72.58 -5.00
C ASN A 46 -61.21 -72.38 -6.52
N GLU A 47 -62.38 -72.23 -7.14
CA GLU A 47 -62.54 -72.01 -8.57
C GLU A 47 -63.40 -70.77 -8.82
N MET A 48 -63.17 -70.12 -9.96
CA MET A 48 -63.96 -68.95 -10.37
C MET A 48 -65.40 -69.39 -10.67
N THR A 49 -66.37 -68.70 -10.09
CA THR A 49 -67.79 -68.97 -10.31
C THR A 49 -68.45 -67.83 -11.07
N ASN A 50 -69.63 -68.07 -11.64
CA ASN A 50 -70.44 -67.02 -12.25
C ASN A 50 -71.29 -66.26 -11.22
N ASP A 51 -71.31 -66.70 -9.95
CA ASP A 51 -72.08 -66.06 -8.91
C ASP A 51 -71.29 -64.91 -8.26
N HIS A 52 -71.80 -63.70 -8.41
CA HIS A 52 -71.19 -62.51 -7.83
C HIS A 52 -71.11 -62.53 -6.29
N GLN A 53 -71.93 -63.33 -5.60
CA GLN A 53 -71.90 -63.46 -4.14
C GLN A 53 -70.66 -64.21 -3.64
N ASP A 54 -70.02 -65.02 -4.50
CA ASP A 54 -68.80 -65.72 -4.16
C ASP A 54 -67.57 -64.80 -4.13
N TYR A 55 -67.71 -63.51 -4.49
CA TYR A 55 -66.58 -62.59 -4.63
C TYR A 55 -66.53 -61.50 -3.54
N ILE A 56 -65.35 -61.36 -2.95
CA ILE A 56 -65.00 -60.16 -2.18
C ILE A 56 -64.58 -59.09 -3.19
N LYS A 57 -65.36 -58.01 -3.27
CA LYS A 57 -65.09 -56.87 -4.15
C LYS A 57 -64.35 -55.78 -3.37
N ILE A 58 -63.23 -55.34 -3.91
CA ILE A 58 -62.43 -54.22 -3.40
C ILE A 58 -62.49 -53.13 -4.46
N ASP A 59 -63.41 -52.19 -4.28
CA ASP A 59 -63.68 -51.10 -5.22
C ASP A 59 -63.77 -49.75 -4.47
N SER A 60 -64.32 -48.72 -5.13
CA SER A 60 -64.46 -47.39 -4.56
C SER A 60 -65.31 -47.36 -3.28
N SER A 61 -66.23 -48.31 -3.07
CA SER A 61 -67.02 -48.43 -1.83
C SER A 61 -66.14 -48.76 -0.62
N LYS A 62 -65.03 -49.47 -0.84
CA LYS A 62 -64.00 -49.76 0.18
C LYS A 62 -62.87 -48.73 0.20
N GLY A 63 -63.02 -47.64 -0.57
CA GLY A 63 -62.06 -46.55 -0.64
C GLY A 63 -60.96 -46.71 -1.70
N LEU A 64 -61.05 -47.69 -2.60
CA LEU A 64 -60.05 -47.85 -3.67
C LEU A 64 -60.11 -46.67 -4.65
N LYS A 65 -58.95 -46.04 -4.89
CA LYS A 65 -58.78 -44.93 -5.85
C LYS A 65 -58.02 -45.34 -7.13
N LEU A 66 -57.40 -46.52 -7.14
CA LEU A 66 -56.81 -47.07 -8.36
C LEU A 66 -57.92 -47.43 -9.34
N PHE A 67 -57.83 -46.87 -10.53
CA PHE A 67 -58.70 -47.16 -11.65
C PHE A 67 -58.01 -48.20 -12.53
N ASN A 68 -58.60 -49.37 -12.75
CA ASN A 68 -57.97 -50.51 -13.42
C ASN A 68 -56.77 -51.07 -12.61
N VAL A 69 -57.03 -52.06 -11.77
CA VAL A 69 -55.96 -52.77 -11.04
C VAL A 69 -55.23 -53.69 -12.01
N LEU A 70 -53.91 -53.51 -12.14
CA LEU A 70 -53.07 -54.25 -13.09
C LEU A 70 -52.38 -55.46 -12.47
N THR A 71 -52.18 -55.43 -11.16
CA THR A 71 -51.55 -56.51 -10.41
C THR A 71 -52.06 -56.53 -8.98
N ALA A 72 -52.05 -57.71 -8.35
CA ALA A 72 -52.32 -57.84 -6.93
C ALA A 72 -51.59 -59.03 -6.30
N SER A 73 -51.14 -58.83 -5.07
CA SER A 73 -50.49 -59.83 -4.23
C SER A 73 -51.03 -59.78 -2.81
N LYS A 74 -51.09 -60.93 -2.15
CA LYS A 74 -51.54 -61.04 -0.75
C LYS A 74 -50.34 -61.22 0.17
N ASP A 75 -50.26 -60.45 1.24
CA ASP A 75 -49.19 -60.57 2.24
C ASP A 75 -49.48 -61.64 3.30
N LYS A 76 -48.50 -61.89 4.20
CA LYS A 76 -48.64 -62.84 5.32
C LYS A 76 -49.76 -62.52 6.31
N LEU A 77 -50.25 -61.29 6.36
CA LEU A 77 -51.35 -60.87 7.23
C LEU A 77 -52.70 -60.94 6.51
N GLY A 78 -52.70 -61.35 5.24
CA GLY A 78 -53.89 -61.42 4.40
C GLY A 78 -54.31 -60.09 3.80
N ASN A 79 -53.52 -59.01 3.94
CA ASN A 79 -53.81 -57.75 3.24
C ASN A 79 -53.51 -57.92 1.76
N VAL A 80 -54.25 -57.18 0.94
CA VAL A 80 -54.16 -57.29 -0.51
C VAL A 80 -53.57 -56.02 -1.10
N TRP A 81 -52.37 -56.17 -1.63
CA TRP A 81 -51.61 -55.12 -2.28
C TRP A 81 -51.97 -55.08 -3.75
N MET A 82 -52.18 -53.88 -4.28
CA MET A 82 -52.69 -53.61 -5.61
C MET A 82 -51.86 -52.53 -6.29
N GLY A 83 -51.63 -52.69 -7.59
CA GLY A 83 -50.80 -51.77 -8.37
C GLY A 83 -51.47 -51.24 -9.63
N ARG A 84 -51.20 -49.98 -9.93
CA ARG A 84 -51.32 -49.44 -11.29
C ARG A 84 -50.16 -48.49 -11.59
N ILE A 85 -49.42 -48.79 -12.65
CA ILE A 85 -48.21 -48.06 -13.04
C ILE A 85 -48.38 -46.54 -13.18
N SER A 86 -49.53 -46.09 -13.70
CA SER A 86 -49.80 -44.66 -13.91
C SER A 86 -50.38 -43.95 -12.69
N GLN A 87 -50.79 -44.66 -11.63
CA GLN A 87 -51.49 -44.05 -10.48
C GLN A 87 -50.84 -44.29 -9.13
N GLY A 88 -50.21 -45.45 -8.90
CA GLY A 88 -49.57 -45.76 -7.62
C GLY A 88 -49.86 -47.18 -7.12
N ILE A 89 -49.79 -47.30 -5.81
CA ILE A 89 -50.00 -48.54 -5.05
C ILE A 89 -51.16 -48.34 -4.09
N SER A 90 -51.93 -49.39 -3.82
CA SER A 90 -52.96 -49.36 -2.78
C SER A 90 -52.98 -50.68 -2.05
N VAL A 91 -53.31 -50.65 -0.77
CA VAL A 91 -53.40 -51.85 0.06
C VAL A 91 -54.77 -51.91 0.72
N TYR A 92 -55.45 -53.02 0.54
CA TYR A 92 -56.67 -53.35 1.24
C TYR A 92 -56.33 -54.04 2.56
N ILE A 93 -56.67 -53.40 3.67
CA ILE A 93 -56.41 -53.92 5.01
C ILE A 93 -57.59 -54.79 5.43
N THR A 94 -57.39 -56.11 5.40
CA THR A 94 -58.47 -57.10 5.59
C THR A 94 -59.15 -56.95 6.96
N GLY A 95 -58.40 -56.67 8.01
CA GLY A 95 -58.96 -56.46 9.36
C GLY A 95 -59.75 -55.15 9.54
N ARG A 96 -59.62 -54.19 8.61
CA ARG A 96 -60.33 -52.90 8.65
C ARG A 96 -61.43 -52.76 7.59
N ASP A 97 -61.51 -53.73 6.68
CA ASP A 97 -62.36 -53.69 5.49
C ASP A 97 -62.23 -52.37 4.70
N SER A 98 -61.01 -51.84 4.59
CA SER A 98 -60.76 -50.51 4.02
C SER A 98 -59.45 -50.45 3.22
N VAL A 99 -59.41 -49.61 2.19
CA VAL A 99 -58.22 -49.40 1.34
C VAL A 99 -57.44 -48.16 1.75
N ILE A 100 -56.12 -48.33 1.90
CA ILE A 100 -55.16 -47.22 2.01
C ILE A 100 -54.53 -47.02 0.63
N ASN A 101 -54.54 -45.78 0.14
CA ASN A 101 -54.10 -45.45 -1.22
C ASN A 101 -52.82 -44.61 -1.18
N PHE A 102 -51.79 -45.08 -1.86
CA PHE A 102 -50.52 -44.37 -2.07
C PHE A 102 -50.45 -43.98 -3.53
N LEU A 103 -51.04 -42.82 -3.85
CA LEU A 103 -51.12 -42.31 -5.21
C LEU A 103 -49.91 -41.41 -5.52
N LYS A 104 -49.47 -41.44 -6.78
CA LYS A 104 -48.36 -40.61 -7.27
C LYS A 104 -48.72 -39.12 -7.15
N LYS A 105 -47.76 -38.31 -6.73
CA LYS A 105 -47.82 -36.84 -6.68
C LYS A 105 -46.53 -36.27 -7.26
N GLU A 106 -46.58 -35.04 -7.78
CA GLU A 106 -45.45 -34.39 -8.47
C GLU A 106 -44.15 -34.31 -7.63
N ASN A 107 -44.22 -34.38 -6.29
CA ASN A 107 -43.08 -34.24 -5.39
C ASN A 107 -42.80 -35.44 -4.46
N GLU A 108 -43.51 -36.57 -4.64
CA GLU A 108 -43.32 -37.77 -3.80
C GLU A 108 -42.81 -38.93 -4.67
N LYS A 109 -41.73 -39.60 -4.23
CA LYS A 109 -41.22 -40.85 -4.84
C LYS A 109 -42.12 -42.05 -4.52
N ILE A 110 -43.41 -41.94 -4.81
CA ILE A 110 -44.32 -43.08 -4.73
C ILE A 110 -44.34 -43.74 -6.12
N PRO A 111 -43.93 -45.01 -6.23
CA PRO A 111 -43.94 -45.70 -7.50
C PRO A 111 -45.36 -46.18 -7.86
N GLY A 112 -45.61 -46.37 -9.16
CA GLY A 112 -46.74 -47.16 -9.63
C GLY A 112 -46.30 -48.58 -9.94
N ALA A 113 -47.13 -49.57 -9.59
CA ALA A 113 -46.80 -50.98 -9.82
C ALA A 113 -47.57 -51.59 -11.00
N ILE A 114 -46.92 -52.46 -11.77
CA ILE A 114 -47.50 -53.19 -12.92
C ILE A 114 -47.45 -54.71 -12.74
N SER A 115 -46.53 -55.20 -11.92
CA SER A 115 -46.42 -56.60 -11.54
C SER A 115 -46.14 -56.70 -10.04
N SER A 116 -46.55 -57.80 -9.42
CA SER A 116 -46.29 -58.04 -8.01
C SER A 116 -46.22 -59.54 -7.73
N CYS A 117 -45.45 -59.92 -6.72
CA CYS A 117 -45.47 -61.26 -6.17
C CYS A 117 -45.20 -61.24 -4.65
N THR A 118 -45.51 -62.35 -3.99
CA THR A 118 -45.29 -62.52 -2.56
C THR A 118 -44.18 -63.55 -2.37
N ASP A 119 -43.15 -63.20 -1.60
CA ASP A 119 -42.03 -64.10 -1.35
C ASP A 119 -42.39 -65.24 -0.37
N SER A 120 -41.44 -66.15 -0.13
CA SER A 120 -41.60 -67.29 0.79
C SER A 120 -41.98 -66.88 2.21
N ARG A 121 -41.52 -65.70 2.66
CA ARG A 121 -41.76 -65.14 4.00
C ARG A 121 -43.04 -64.31 4.09
N GLY A 122 -43.73 -64.10 2.97
CA GLY A 122 -44.98 -63.37 2.89
C GLY A 122 -44.85 -61.85 2.82
N ASN A 123 -43.66 -61.36 2.47
CA ASN A 123 -43.41 -59.96 2.15
C ASN A 123 -43.69 -59.69 0.67
N ILE A 124 -43.81 -58.42 0.31
CA ILE A 124 -44.32 -58.01 -1.00
C ILE A 124 -43.20 -57.48 -1.89
N TRP A 125 -43.21 -57.96 -3.12
CA TRP A 125 -42.38 -57.47 -4.20
C TRP A 125 -43.24 -56.83 -5.27
N MET A 126 -42.84 -55.67 -5.75
CA MET A 126 -43.54 -54.94 -6.80
C MET A 126 -42.58 -54.51 -7.90
N GLY A 127 -42.96 -54.83 -9.13
CA GLY A 127 -42.33 -54.33 -10.33
C GLY A 127 -42.98 -53.01 -10.67
N THR A 128 -42.18 -51.96 -10.65
CA THR A 128 -42.67 -50.59 -10.72
C THR A 128 -42.13 -49.87 -11.94
N ASP A 129 -42.61 -48.65 -12.17
CA ASP A 129 -42.03 -47.73 -13.14
C ASP A 129 -40.65 -47.18 -12.73
N PHE A 130 -40.22 -47.42 -11.49
CA PHE A 130 -38.91 -47.07 -10.95
C PHE A 130 -38.18 -48.31 -10.45
N GLY A 131 -38.09 -49.35 -11.28
CA GLY A 131 -37.39 -50.58 -10.92
C GLY A 131 -38.16 -51.51 -9.98
N LEU A 132 -37.42 -52.27 -9.17
CA LEU A 132 -37.95 -53.30 -8.28
C LEU A 132 -38.04 -52.78 -6.84
N VAL A 133 -39.21 -52.94 -6.24
CA VAL A 133 -39.48 -52.49 -4.87
C VAL A 133 -39.78 -53.69 -3.97
N PHE A 134 -39.11 -53.72 -2.81
CA PHE A 134 -39.38 -54.61 -1.70
C PHE A 134 -40.12 -53.86 -0.59
N ILE A 135 -41.12 -54.52 0.00
CA ILE A 135 -41.92 -54.01 1.11
C ILE A 135 -41.91 -55.04 2.24
N ASP A 136 -41.25 -54.70 3.33
CA ASP A 136 -41.35 -55.44 4.59
C ASP A 136 -42.70 -55.15 5.25
N VAL A 137 -43.53 -56.19 5.35
CA VAL A 137 -44.91 -56.09 5.83
C VAL A 137 -44.96 -55.85 7.34
N ASP A 138 -44.02 -56.39 8.12
CA ASP A 138 -43.98 -56.14 9.57
C ASP A 138 -43.62 -54.69 9.84
N ARG A 139 -42.60 -54.19 9.13
CA ARG A 139 -42.18 -52.79 9.22
C ARG A 139 -43.29 -51.84 8.77
N PHE A 140 -44.06 -52.21 7.74
CA PHE A 140 -45.18 -51.42 7.24
C PHE A 140 -46.30 -51.28 8.27
N VAL A 141 -46.61 -52.35 9.00
CA VAL A 141 -47.59 -52.29 10.09
C VAL A 141 -47.05 -51.48 11.28
N GLN A 142 -45.78 -51.68 11.64
CA GLN A 142 -45.13 -50.92 12.71
C GLN A 142 -45.04 -49.41 12.41
N SER A 143 -44.90 -49.02 11.14
CA SER A 143 -44.92 -47.63 10.71
C SER A 143 -46.33 -47.01 10.64
N ASN A 144 -47.33 -47.69 11.22
CA ASN A 144 -48.73 -47.31 11.16
C ASN A 144 -49.22 -47.13 9.71
N TYR A 145 -48.89 -48.11 8.84
CA TYR A 145 -49.31 -48.16 7.44
C TYR A 145 -48.76 -47.01 6.58
N THR A 146 -47.53 -46.56 6.88
CA THR A 146 -46.85 -45.52 6.09
C THR A 146 -45.95 -46.19 5.04
N LEU A 147 -46.31 -46.09 3.76
CA LEU A 147 -45.56 -46.73 2.68
C LEU A 147 -44.15 -46.15 2.51
N VAL A 148 -44.02 -44.82 2.52
CA VAL A 148 -42.74 -44.13 2.23
C VAL A 148 -41.63 -44.54 3.20
N SER A 149 -41.94 -44.88 4.45
CA SER A 149 -40.95 -45.29 5.45
C SER A 149 -40.41 -46.71 5.25
N VAL A 150 -41.02 -47.50 4.35
CA VAL A 150 -40.70 -48.93 4.16
C VAL A 150 -40.46 -49.30 2.70
N LEU A 151 -40.53 -48.34 1.77
CA LEU A 151 -40.18 -48.55 0.38
C LEU A 151 -38.67 -48.77 0.25
N GLU A 152 -38.28 -50.00 -0.08
CA GLU A 152 -36.89 -50.35 -0.33
C GLU A 152 -36.73 -50.68 -1.81
N TYR A 153 -36.12 -49.78 -2.56
CA TYR A 153 -35.73 -50.03 -3.94
C TYR A 153 -34.52 -50.97 -3.96
N ARG A 154 -34.61 -52.03 -4.75
CA ARG A 154 -33.61 -53.10 -4.78
C ARG A 154 -32.94 -53.14 -6.14
N PHE A 155 -31.60 -53.29 -6.11
CA PHE A 155 -30.78 -53.39 -7.30
C PHE A 155 -30.92 -52.18 -8.23
N GLU A 156 -31.16 -50.97 -7.68
CA GLU A 156 -31.24 -49.72 -8.44
C GLU A 156 -29.99 -49.52 -9.29
N GLU A 157 -28.85 -49.92 -8.74
CA GLU A 157 -27.58 -49.88 -9.44
C GLU A 157 -27.68 -50.70 -10.75
N PHE A 158 -28.30 -51.88 -10.76
CA PHE A 158 -28.41 -52.80 -11.91
C PHE A 158 -29.56 -52.53 -12.87
N ILE A 159 -30.74 -52.30 -12.31
CA ILE A 159 -32.00 -52.16 -13.05
C ILE A 159 -32.21 -50.70 -13.45
N GLY A 160 -31.56 -49.75 -12.77
CA GLY A 160 -31.81 -48.33 -12.92
C GLY A 160 -33.28 -48.00 -12.64
N ASN A 161 -33.80 -47.03 -13.39
CA ASN A 161 -35.22 -46.68 -13.37
C ASN A 161 -36.03 -47.43 -14.45
N SER A 162 -35.51 -48.54 -14.99
CA SER A 162 -36.23 -49.31 -16.00
C SER A 162 -37.48 -49.95 -15.39
N THR A 163 -38.62 -49.84 -16.07
CA THR A 163 -39.88 -50.43 -15.62
C THR A 163 -39.78 -51.95 -15.54
N VAL A 164 -40.11 -52.52 -14.38
CA VAL A 164 -40.18 -53.98 -14.19
C VAL A 164 -41.59 -54.47 -14.52
N GLY A 165 -41.75 -54.94 -15.75
CA GLY A 165 -43.04 -55.33 -16.34
C GLY A 165 -43.58 -56.67 -15.83
N SER A 166 -42.69 -57.59 -15.48
CA SER A 166 -43.05 -58.95 -15.04
C SER A 166 -42.31 -59.34 -13.78
N LEU A 167 -43.01 -60.01 -12.88
CA LEU A 167 -42.47 -60.60 -11.66
C LEU A 167 -43.02 -62.00 -11.45
N LEU A 168 -42.15 -62.90 -11.00
CA LEU A 168 -42.50 -64.27 -10.64
C LEU A 168 -41.71 -64.67 -9.38
N CYS A 169 -42.42 -65.01 -8.32
CA CYS A 169 -41.84 -65.59 -7.10
C CYS A 169 -42.11 -67.10 -7.11
N GLN A 170 -41.08 -67.93 -7.23
CA GLN A 170 -41.23 -69.39 -7.27
C GLN A 170 -39.95 -70.09 -6.79
N ASP A 171 -40.11 -71.19 -6.04
CA ASP A 171 -39.02 -72.05 -5.55
C ASP A 171 -37.92 -71.30 -4.77
N GLY A 172 -38.30 -70.29 -3.98
CA GLY A 172 -37.38 -69.47 -3.18
C GLY A 172 -36.56 -68.48 -4.00
N LYS A 173 -36.93 -68.24 -5.26
CA LYS A 173 -36.30 -67.27 -6.15
C LYS A 173 -37.30 -66.26 -6.66
N ILE A 174 -36.81 -65.06 -6.90
CA ILE A 174 -37.58 -63.99 -7.53
C ILE A 174 -36.99 -63.75 -8.89
N TYR A 175 -37.84 -63.84 -9.90
CA TYR A 175 -37.53 -63.54 -11.28
C TYR A 175 -38.23 -62.25 -11.67
N PHE A 176 -37.53 -61.40 -12.42
CA PHE A 176 -38.09 -60.17 -12.95
C PHE A 176 -37.70 -59.98 -14.41
N GLY A 177 -38.53 -59.22 -15.12
CA GLY A 177 -38.27 -58.82 -16.49
C GLY A 177 -38.58 -57.34 -16.70
N ASN A 178 -37.75 -56.69 -17.51
CA ASN A 178 -37.91 -55.29 -17.91
C ASN A 178 -37.61 -55.11 -19.40
N GLN A 179 -37.42 -53.86 -19.85
CA GLN A 179 -37.12 -53.55 -21.25
C GLN A 179 -35.73 -54.00 -21.73
N ASP A 180 -34.82 -54.25 -20.79
CA ASP A 180 -33.41 -54.51 -21.03
C ASP A 180 -33.05 -55.99 -20.92
N GLY A 181 -33.85 -56.78 -20.18
CA GLY A 181 -33.62 -58.21 -20.03
C GLY A 181 -34.40 -58.86 -18.90
N ILE A 182 -33.85 -59.99 -18.44
CA ILE A 182 -34.43 -60.87 -17.43
C ILE A 182 -33.40 -61.05 -16.31
N GLY A 183 -33.82 -60.92 -15.06
CA GLY A 183 -32.98 -61.18 -13.90
C GLY A 183 -33.63 -62.07 -12.87
N TRP A 184 -32.81 -62.64 -11.99
CA TRP A 184 -33.28 -63.39 -10.84
C TRP A 184 -32.27 -63.36 -9.69
N PHE A 185 -32.77 -63.59 -8.48
CA PHE A 185 -31.98 -63.69 -7.25
C PHE A 185 -32.69 -64.61 -6.24
N ASP A 186 -31.95 -65.12 -5.25
CA ASP A 186 -32.52 -65.93 -4.17
C ASP A 186 -33.24 -65.02 -3.16
N GLU A 187 -34.42 -65.44 -2.69
CA GLU A 187 -35.18 -64.68 -1.70
C GLU A 187 -34.41 -64.51 -0.39
N ASN A 188 -33.58 -65.48 0.02
CA ASN A 188 -32.84 -65.40 1.28
C ASN A 188 -31.71 -64.38 1.25
N GLU A 189 -31.14 -64.17 0.07
CA GLU A 189 -30.08 -63.19 -0.15
C GLU A 189 -30.53 -61.75 0.10
N VAL A 190 -31.83 -61.50 -0.08
CA VAL A 190 -32.47 -60.20 0.22
C VAL A 190 -32.32 -59.83 1.69
N TYR A 191 -32.40 -60.84 2.55
CA TYR A 191 -32.35 -60.73 4.01
C TYR A 191 -30.92 -60.95 4.56
N GLY A 192 -29.95 -61.23 3.68
CA GLY A 192 -28.55 -61.42 4.02
C GLY A 192 -27.69 -60.19 3.72
N SER A 193 -26.40 -60.28 4.03
CA SER A 193 -25.46 -59.14 3.91
C SER A 193 -24.90 -58.93 2.50
N SER A 194 -25.23 -59.78 1.52
CA SER A 194 -24.63 -59.74 0.17
C SER A 194 -25.55 -60.37 -0.86
N PRO A 195 -26.48 -59.60 -1.44
CA PRO A 195 -27.38 -60.14 -2.45
C PRO A 195 -26.64 -60.43 -3.77
N GLN A 196 -26.93 -61.54 -4.44
CA GLN A 196 -26.39 -61.87 -5.75
C GLN A 196 -27.49 -61.73 -6.79
N LEU A 197 -27.34 -60.74 -7.67
CA LEU A 197 -28.24 -60.56 -8.79
C LEU A 197 -27.67 -61.22 -10.04
N HIS A 198 -28.39 -62.20 -10.58
CA HIS A 198 -28.17 -62.70 -11.93
C HIS A 198 -29.01 -61.88 -12.91
N TYR A 199 -28.42 -61.29 -13.94
CA TYR A 199 -29.15 -60.43 -14.86
C TYR A 199 -28.68 -60.56 -16.30
N PHE A 200 -29.50 -61.26 -17.08
CA PHE A 200 -29.28 -61.46 -18.50
C PHE A 200 -29.92 -60.32 -19.30
N ASN A 201 -29.13 -59.28 -19.57
CA ASN A 201 -29.52 -58.08 -20.29
C ASN A 201 -28.89 -57.98 -21.69
N ARG A 202 -29.23 -56.92 -22.44
CA ARG A 202 -28.69 -56.71 -23.80
C ARG A 202 -27.15 -56.70 -23.87
N ARG A 203 -26.47 -56.24 -22.81
CA ARG A 203 -25.00 -56.25 -22.73
C ARG A 203 -24.45 -57.67 -22.59
N ALA A 204 -25.19 -58.55 -21.92
CA ALA A 204 -24.92 -59.98 -21.81
C ALA A 204 -25.36 -60.79 -23.05
N GLY A 205 -25.85 -60.13 -24.11
CA GLY A 205 -26.29 -60.79 -25.34
C GLY A 205 -27.77 -61.15 -25.39
N TYR A 206 -28.59 -60.67 -24.45
CA TYR A 206 -30.04 -60.80 -24.55
C TYR A 206 -30.58 -60.03 -25.76
N SER A 207 -31.26 -60.74 -26.65
CA SER A 207 -31.80 -60.21 -27.91
C SER A 207 -33.33 -60.29 -27.99
N GLY A 208 -34.02 -60.54 -26.87
CA GLY A 208 -35.47 -60.74 -26.84
C GLY A 208 -36.33 -59.46 -26.86
N GLY A 209 -35.74 -58.29 -26.64
CA GLY A 209 -36.51 -57.05 -26.47
C GLY A 209 -37.25 -56.99 -25.13
N GLY A 210 -38.22 -56.11 -24.93
CA GLY A 210 -38.80 -55.91 -23.60
C GLY A 210 -39.62 -57.09 -23.11
N VAL A 211 -39.48 -57.46 -21.83
CA VAL A 211 -40.32 -58.48 -21.20
C VAL A 211 -41.73 -57.94 -20.96
N GLU A 212 -42.74 -58.66 -21.44
CA GLU A 212 -44.14 -58.24 -21.38
C GLU A 212 -44.76 -58.48 -20.01
N GLN A 213 -45.84 -57.76 -19.71
CA GLN A 213 -46.55 -57.86 -18.43
C GLN A 213 -47.06 -59.29 -18.19
N ASN A 214 -46.77 -59.83 -16.99
CA ASN A 214 -47.11 -61.21 -16.60
C ASN A 214 -46.61 -62.28 -17.60
N GLY A 215 -45.55 -61.95 -18.36
CA GLY A 215 -45.04 -62.77 -19.45
C GLY A 215 -44.06 -63.86 -19.01
N MET A 216 -44.03 -64.24 -17.73
CA MET A 216 -43.05 -65.20 -17.21
C MET A 216 -43.74 -66.37 -16.52
N PHE A 217 -43.29 -67.60 -16.83
CA PHE A 217 -43.68 -68.79 -16.08
C PHE A 217 -42.57 -69.83 -16.08
N ILE A 218 -42.58 -70.73 -15.11
CA ILE A 218 -41.64 -71.85 -15.02
C ILE A 218 -42.39 -73.15 -15.30
N ASP A 219 -41.87 -73.97 -16.22
CA ASP A 219 -42.43 -75.29 -16.54
C ASP A 219 -42.01 -76.37 -15.52
N HIS A 220 -42.65 -77.54 -15.58
CA HIS A 220 -42.32 -78.67 -14.68
C HIS A 220 -40.86 -79.15 -14.80
N ALA A 221 -40.18 -78.86 -15.91
CA ALA A 221 -38.77 -79.17 -16.14
C ALA A 221 -37.85 -78.00 -15.74
N LYS A 222 -38.35 -77.05 -14.93
CA LYS A 222 -37.62 -75.89 -14.40
C LYS A 222 -37.04 -74.96 -15.47
N ASN A 223 -37.63 -74.93 -16.65
CA ASN A 223 -37.28 -73.92 -17.65
C ASN A 223 -38.12 -72.67 -17.41
N LEU A 224 -37.47 -71.52 -17.44
CA LEU A 224 -38.11 -70.22 -17.42
C LEU A 224 -38.52 -69.85 -18.85
N TRP A 225 -39.80 -69.66 -19.06
CA TRP A 225 -40.37 -69.15 -20.29
C TRP A 225 -40.69 -67.68 -20.14
N VAL A 226 -40.24 -66.87 -21.09
CA VAL A 226 -40.40 -65.42 -21.06
C VAL A 226 -40.97 -64.92 -22.39
N CYS A 227 -42.15 -64.34 -22.33
CA CYS A 227 -42.76 -63.58 -23.42
C CYS A 227 -42.12 -62.19 -23.46
N ASN A 228 -41.62 -61.82 -24.63
CA ASN A 228 -41.00 -60.54 -24.88
C ASN A 228 -41.53 -59.95 -26.19
N THR A 229 -41.19 -58.70 -26.47
CA THR A 229 -41.64 -57.97 -27.66
C THR A 229 -41.29 -58.67 -28.99
N LEU A 230 -40.28 -59.54 -29.01
CA LEU A 230 -39.80 -60.22 -30.22
C LEU A 230 -40.27 -61.69 -30.31
N GLY A 231 -40.95 -62.22 -29.30
CA GLY A 231 -41.44 -63.60 -29.27
C GLY A 231 -41.41 -64.22 -27.88
N VAL A 232 -41.01 -65.50 -27.82
CA VAL A 232 -40.94 -66.27 -26.58
C VAL A 232 -39.55 -66.85 -26.44
N LEU A 233 -38.90 -66.55 -25.30
CA LEU A 233 -37.59 -67.07 -24.94
C LEU A 233 -37.75 -68.18 -23.91
N LYS A 234 -37.05 -69.30 -24.13
CA LYS A 234 -36.92 -70.40 -23.17
C LYS A 234 -35.52 -70.39 -22.59
N LEU A 235 -35.40 -70.23 -21.28
CA LEU A 235 -34.14 -70.29 -20.54
C LEU A 235 -34.13 -71.54 -19.65
N SER A 236 -33.16 -72.42 -19.88
CA SER A 236 -32.93 -73.56 -18.97
C SER A 236 -32.07 -73.10 -17.80
N LEU A 237 -32.69 -72.89 -16.65
CA LEU A 237 -32.01 -72.41 -15.44
C LEU A 237 -30.92 -73.38 -14.94
N GLU A 238 -31.09 -74.68 -15.17
CA GLU A 238 -30.08 -75.69 -14.80
C GLU A 238 -28.83 -75.65 -15.68
N LYS A 239 -28.93 -75.08 -16.88
CA LYS A 239 -27.77 -74.90 -17.78
C LYS A 239 -27.02 -73.59 -17.50
N TYR A 240 -27.57 -72.73 -16.66
CA TYR A 240 -26.88 -71.53 -16.21
C TYR A 240 -25.68 -71.94 -15.37
N LYS A 241 -24.48 -71.68 -15.88
CA LYS A 241 -23.25 -71.83 -15.10
C LYS A 241 -22.95 -70.49 -14.47
N GLU A 242 -22.84 -70.48 -13.15
CA GLU A 242 -22.37 -69.30 -12.44
C GLU A 242 -20.93 -69.00 -12.89
N ASP A 243 -20.72 -67.79 -13.37
CA ASP A 243 -19.38 -67.34 -13.72
C ASP A 243 -18.69 -66.84 -12.46
N SER A 244 -17.84 -67.67 -11.85
CA SER A 244 -17.03 -67.29 -10.70
C SER A 244 -15.67 -66.69 -11.07
N LEU A 245 -15.37 -66.54 -12.37
CA LEU A 245 -14.09 -66.01 -12.82
C LEU A 245 -14.01 -64.51 -12.55
N ARG A 246 -12.85 -64.06 -12.11
CA ARG A 246 -12.57 -62.63 -11.93
C ARG A 246 -12.54 -61.95 -13.31
N PRO A 247 -13.20 -60.79 -13.48
CA PRO A 247 -13.11 -60.05 -14.73
C PRO A 247 -11.66 -59.60 -14.96
N GLU A 248 -11.16 -59.79 -16.18
CA GLU A 248 -9.88 -59.23 -16.59
C GLU A 248 -10.09 -57.79 -17.04
N LEU A 249 -9.33 -56.85 -16.47
CA LEU A 249 -9.41 -55.44 -16.78
C LEU A 249 -8.09 -54.98 -17.41
N SER A 250 -8.15 -54.54 -18.67
CA SER A 250 -7.02 -53.92 -19.36
C SER A 250 -7.35 -52.48 -19.72
N PHE A 251 -6.34 -51.61 -19.57
CA PHE A 251 -6.44 -50.23 -20.03
C PHE A 251 -6.31 -50.20 -21.55
N SER A 252 -7.24 -49.50 -22.20
CA SER A 252 -7.29 -49.39 -23.66
C SER A 252 -6.70 -48.06 -24.11
N LYS A 253 -7.31 -46.95 -23.67
CA LYS A 253 -6.89 -45.58 -24.02
C LYS A 253 -7.43 -44.53 -23.06
N ILE A 254 -6.82 -43.37 -23.06
CA ILE A 254 -7.24 -42.16 -22.33
C ILE A 254 -7.31 -41.00 -23.31
N CYS A 255 -8.43 -40.28 -23.32
CA CYS A 255 -8.70 -39.21 -24.26
C CYS A 255 -9.14 -37.93 -23.54
N SER A 256 -8.56 -36.80 -23.96
CA SER A 256 -9.11 -35.46 -23.79
C SER A 256 -9.83 -35.04 -25.08
N GLN A 257 -10.42 -33.84 -25.11
CA GLN A 257 -11.05 -33.29 -26.32
C GLN A 257 -10.08 -33.24 -27.51
N ASP A 258 -8.80 -32.96 -27.26
CA ASP A 258 -7.82 -32.69 -28.31
C ASP A 258 -6.77 -33.81 -28.50
N SER A 259 -6.64 -34.75 -27.56
CA SER A 259 -5.59 -35.78 -27.60
C SER A 259 -6.03 -37.12 -26.99
N CYS A 260 -5.58 -38.22 -27.59
CA CYS A 260 -5.79 -39.57 -27.10
C CYS A 260 -4.46 -40.32 -26.98
N TYR A 261 -4.28 -41.07 -25.91
CA TYR A 261 -3.10 -41.88 -25.63
C TYR A 261 -3.51 -43.32 -25.34
N ASN A 262 -2.76 -44.28 -25.87
CA ASN A 262 -2.97 -45.71 -25.63
C ASN A 262 -2.03 -46.26 -24.53
N GLU A 263 -1.14 -45.41 -24.01
CA GLU A 263 -0.18 -45.78 -22.96
C GLU A 263 -0.68 -45.32 -21.59
N SER A 264 -0.28 -46.02 -20.53
CA SER A 264 -0.73 -45.74 -19.15
C SER A 264 0.29 -44.96 -18.31
N LYS A 265 1.46 -44.64 -18.87
CA LYS A 265 2.58 -43.99 -18.16
C LYS A 265 2.95 -42.65 -18.82
N ASN A 266 3.40 -41.70 -18.01
CA ASN A 266 3.88 -40.38 -18.44
C ASN A 266 2.88 -39.60 -19.31
N LEU A 267 1.61 -39.62 -18.92
CA LEU A 267 0.53 -38.94 -19.61
C LEU A 267 0.50 -37.46 -19.24
N GLU A 268 0.62 -36.58 -20.23
CA GLU A 268 0.54 -35.13 -20.04
C GLU A 268 -0.53 -34.55 -20.95
N PHE A 269 -1.46 -33.80 -20.34
CA PHE A 269 -2.48 -33.05 -21.06
C PHE A 269 -2.16 -31.56 -21.07
N GLU A 270 -2.56 -30.92 -22.16
CA GLU A 270 -2.37 -29.48 -22.36
C GLU A 270 -3.25 -28.64 -21.42
N ILE A 271 -2.83 -27.39 -21.27
CA ILE A 271 -3.50 -26.37 -20.47
C ILE A 271 -4.98 -26.26 -20.88
N GLY A 272 -5.89 -26.26 -19.90
CA GLY A 272 -7.33 -26.09 -20.17
C GLY A 272 -8.09 -27.39 -20.44
N THR A 273 -7.45 -28.54 -20.27
CA THR A 273 -8.15 -29.84 -20.24
C THR A 273 -8.99 -29.95 -18.97
N HIS A 274 -10.32 -29.97 -19.12
CA HIS A 274 -11.27 -30.09 -18.00
C HIS A 274 -11.97 -31.44 -17.93
N SER A 275 -11.91 -32.24 -19.00
CA SER A 275 -12.58 -33.53 -19.09
C SER A 275 -11.67 -34.58 -19.71
N VAL A 276 -11.66 -35.77 -19.10
CA VAL A 276 -10.88 -36.91 -19.58
C VAL A 276 -11.78 -38.14 -19.61
N GLN A 277 -11.72 -38.88 -20.70
CA GLN A 277 -12.40 -40.15 -20.90
C GLN A 277 -11.38 -41.27 -20.86
N LEU A 278 -11.57 -42.23 -19.97
CA LEU A 278 -10.77 -43.42 -19.87
C LEU A 278 -11.55 -44.60 -20.45
N TYR A 279 -10.90 -45.37 -21.30
CA TYR A 279 -11.45 -46.54 -21.94
C TYR A 279 -10.73 -47.78 -21.44
N PHE A 280 -11.52 -48.78 -21.05
CA PHE A 280 -11.04 -50.05 -20.55
C PHE A 280 -11.66 -51.19 -21.36
N ASP A 281 -10.83 -52.17 -21.68
CA ASP A 281 -11.26 -53.42 -22.26
C ASP A 281 -11.48 -54.41 -21.12
N ILE A 282 -12.70 -54.95 -21.03
CA ILE A 282 -13.02 -56.04 -20.11
C ILE A 282 -12.90 -57.34 -20.89
N GLY A 283 -12.11 -58.28 -20.36
CA GLY A 283 -11.97 -59.62 -20.89
C GLY A 283 -13.34 -60.28 -21.03
N LYS A 284 -13.64 -60.78 -22.23
CA LYS A 284 -14.89 -61.50 -22.47
C LYS A 284 -14.80 -62.90 -21.89
N SER A 285 -15.51 -63.15 -20.80
CA SER A 285 -15.81 -64.52 -20.34
C SER A 285 -16.75 -65.19 -21.35
N GLU A 286 -16.54 -66.48 -21.63
CA GLU A 286 -17.49 -67.28 -22.43
C GLU A 286 -18.89 -67.31 -21.78
N CYS A 287 -18.95 -67.04 -20.47
CA CYS A 287 -20.15 -67.06 -19.65
C CYS A 287 -20.60 -65.64 -19.28
N LEU A 288 -20.35 -64.61 -20.12
CA LEU A 288 -20.73 -63.19 -19.89
C LEU A 288 -22.26 -62.99 -19.76
N TYR A 289 -22.85 -63.55 -18.71
CA TYR A 289 -24.24 -63.41 -18.29
C TYR A 289 -24.37 -62.34 -17.18
N ASP A 290 -23.26 -61.74 -16.76
CA ASP A 290 -23.12 -61.02 -15.50
C ASP A 290 -22.85 -59.52 -15.67
N ASN A 291 -23.25 -58.74 -14.65
CA ASN A 291 -23.18 -57.28 -14.64
C ASN A 291 -21.80 -56.77 -14.23
N VAL A 292 -20.87 -56.67 -15.17
CA VAL A 292 -19.57 -56.03 -14.91
C VAL A 292 -19.68 -54.51 -14.97
N ARG A 293 -19.07 -53.83 -14.00
CA ARG A 293 -19.00 -52.36 -13.88
C ARG A 293 -17.61 -51.93 -13.55
N LEU A 294 -17.25 -50.70 -13.92
CA LEU A 294 -16.02 -50.08 -13.45
C LEU A 294 -16.31 -49.36 -12.13
N SER A 295 -15.51 -49.63 -11.11
CA SER A 295 -15.42 -48.81 -9.91
C SER A 295 -14.09 -48.09 -9.94
N TYR A 296 -14.09 -46.80 -9.63
CA TYR A 296 -12.89 -45.99 -9.67
C TYR A 296 -12.77 -45.08 -8.45
N ASN A 297 -11.53 -44.81 -8.07
CA ASN A 297 -11.18 -43.87 -7.02
C ASN A 297 -10.19 -42.86 -7.60
N LEU A 298 -10.63 -41.59 -7.66
CA LEU A 298 -9.84 -40.48 -8.16
C LEU A 298 -9.25 -39.71 -6.97
N ASP A 299 -7.91 -39.60 -6.94
CA ASP A 299 -7.15 -38.86 -5.93
C ASP A 299 -7.51 -39.26 -4.48
N ASP A 300 -7.81 -40.54 -4.25
CA ASP A 300 -8.15 -41.13 -2.95
C ASP A 300 -9.38 -40.54 -2.25
N LYS A 301 -10.29 -39.91 -3.01
CA LYS A 301 -11.52 -39.30 -2.47
C LYS A 301 -12.65 -40.30 -2.16
N GLY A 302 -12.48 -41.57 -2.53
CA GLY A 302 -13.46 -42.63 -2.31
C GLY A 302 -13.80 -43.38 -3.60
N TRP A 303 -14.37 -44.57 -3.47
CA TRP A 303 -14.79 -45.39 -4.61
C TRP A 303 -16.12 -44.91 -5.15
N ILE A 304 -16.17 -44.66 -6.46
CA ILE A 304 -17.35 -44.29 -7.23
C ILE A 304 -17.62 -45.41 -8.22
N GLU A 305 -18.87 -45.86 -8.31
CA GLU A 305 -19.29 -46.86 -9.28
C GLU A 305 -19.73 -46.20 -10.58
N GLY A 306 -19.14 -46.64 -11.69
CA GLY A 306 -19.46 -46.22 -13.04
C GLY A 306 -20.66 -46.98 -13.61
N THR A 307 -21.38 -46.32 -14.51
CA THR A 307 -22.58 -46.84 -15.19
C THR A 307 -22.26 -47.69 -16.43
N ASP A 308 -21.13 -47.40 -17.08
CA ASP A 308 -20.70 -48.07 -18.29
C ASP A 308 -19.54 -49.04 -18.05
N PRO A 309 -19.59 -50.24 -18.62
CA PRO A 309 -18.61 -51.29 -18.34
C PRO A 309 -17.22 -50.96 -18.91
N GLY A 310 -17.09 -50.06 -19.88
CA GLY A 310 -15.79 -49.81 -20.53
C GLY A 310 -15.32 -48.37 -20.51
N ILE A 311 -16.09 -47.43 -19.95
CA ILE A 311 -15.79 -46.00 -20.06
C ILE A 311 -15.97 -45.32 -18.72
N ILE A 312 -14.97 -44.53 -18.32
CA ILE A 312 -15.05 -43.59 -17.20
C ILE A 312 -14.91 -42.18 -17.75
N LEU A 313 -15.94 -41.36 -17.54
CA LEU A 313 -15.94 -39.95 -17.88
C LEU A 313 -15.66 -39.11 -16.63
N LEU A 314 -14.51 -38.45 -16.60
CA LEU A 314 -14.12 -37.51 -15.56
C LEU A 314 -14.33 -36.09 -16.09
N GLN A 315 -15.01 -35.26 -15.31
CA GLN A 315 -15.27 -33.86 -15.64
C GLN A 315 -14.81 -32.94 -14.49
N ASN A 316 -14.57 -31.68 -14.82
CA ASN A 316 -14.10 -30.65 -13.89
C ASN A 316 -12.80 -31.04 -13.17
N LEU A 317 -11.87 -31.66 -13.91
CA LEU A 317 -10.55 -31.96 -13.39
C LEU A 317 -9.78 -30.66 -13.14
N ALA A 318 -9.09 -30.62 -11.99
CA ALA A 318 -8.24 -29.50 -11.64
C ALA A 318 -6.92 -29.57 -12.41
N GLN A 319 -6.13 -28.51 -12.33
CA GLN A 319 -4.74 -28.59 -12.76
C GLN A 319 -3.93 -29.39 -11.75
N GLY A 320 -2.98 -30.20 -12.23
CA GLY A 320 -2.05 -30.95 -11.39
C GLY A 320 -1.94 -32.41 -11.79
N THR A 321 -1.24 -33.18 -10.95
CA THR A 321 -1.13 -34.63 -11.10
C THR A 321 -2.38 -35.26 -10.53
N HIS A 322 -3.07 -36.05 -11.35
CA HIS A 322 -4.19 -36.86 -10.96
C HIS A 322 -3.79 -38.32 -10.96
N GLN A 323 -4.30 -39.07 -9.99
CA GLN A 323 -4.14 -40.52 -9.91
C GLN A 323 -5.52 -41.16 -9.82
N ILE A 324 -5.78 -42.13 -10.69
CA ILE A 324 -6.98 -42.95 -10.64
C ILE A 324 -6.62 -44.39 -10.38
N ARG A 325 -7.39 -45.04 -9.50
CA ARG A 325 -7.39 -46.49 -9.31
C ARG A 325 -8.71 -47.03 -9.82
N VAL A 326 -8.68 -48.00 -10.71
CA VAL A 326 -9.86 -48.58 -11.35
C VAL A 326 -9.86 -50.08 -11.15
N LYS A 327 -11.02 -50.65 -10.84
CA LYS A 327 -11.27 -52.10 -10.81
C LYS A 327 -12.59 -52.41 -11.47
N ALA A 328 -12.70 -53.55 -12.12
CA ALA A 328 -13.96 -54.08 -12.58
C ALA A 328 -14.63 -54.86 -11.44
N ILE A 329 -15.90 -54.59 -11.14
CA ILE A 329 -16.71 -55.33 -10.18
C ILE A 329 -17.76 -56.12 -10.94
N LYS A 330 -17.89 -57.40 -10.64
CA LYS A 330 -18.90 -58.32 -11.15
C LYS A 330 -19.77 -58.83 -10.00
N ASN A 331 -21.08 -58.88 -10.21
CA ASN A 331 -22.09 -59.40 -9.26
C ASN A 331 -21.89 -58.88 -7.81
N LEU A 332 -21.68 -57.57 -7.68
CA LEU A 332 -21.42 -56.84 -6.43
C LEU A 332 -20.10 -57.15 -5.70
N ASN A 333 -19.58 -58.38 -5.76
CA ASN A 333 -18.51 -58.83 -4.86
C ASN A 333 -17.23 -59.33 -5.55
N ILE A 334 -17.26 -59.69 -6.83
CA ILE A 334 -16.10 -60.25 -7.53
C ILE A 334 -15.35 -59.12 -8.23
N SER A 335 -14.20 -58.70 -7.71
CA SER A 335 -13.40 -57.64 -8.31
C SER A 335 -12.21 -58.16 -9.12
N SER A 336 -11.86 -57.44 -10.19
CA SER A 336 -10.56 -57.56 -10.86
C SER A 336 -9.43 -57.05 -9.95
N GLU A 337 -8.19 -57.27 -10.39
CA GLU A 337 -7.05 -56.51 -9.86
C GLU A 337 -7.22 -55.01 -10.15
N GLU A 338 -6.71 -54.18 -9.23
CA GLU A 338 -6.73 -52.72 -9.40
C GLU A 338 -5.71 -52.29 -10.46
N LYS A 339 -6.14 -51.43 -11.38
CA LYS A 339 -5.27 -50.74 -12.34
C LYS A 339 -5.15 -49.28 -11.93
N SER A 340 -3.91 -48.84 -11.72
CA SER A 340 -3.60 -47.45 -11.40
C SER A 340 -3.08 -46.72 -12.64
N LEU A 341 -3.63 -45.53 -12.89
CA LEU A 341 -3.11 -44.61 -13.91
C LEU A 341 -2.87 -43.24 -13.28
N SER A 342 -1.88 -42.53 -13.81
CA SER A 342 -1.58 -41.17 -13.40
C SER A 342 -1.31 -40.30 -14.62
N TRP A 343 -1.85 -39.10 -14.62
CA TRP A 343 -1.59 -38.09 -15.65
C TRP A 343 -1.38 -36.72 -15.03
N LEU A 344 -0.68 -35.86 -15.75
CA LEU A 344 -0.44 -34.47 -15.39
C LEU A 344 -1.25 -33.56 -16.30
N ILE A 345 -2.16 -32.77 -15.73
CA ILE A 345 -2.74 -31.64 -16.44
C ILE A 345 -1.80 -30.46 -16.22
N LYS A 346 -1.10 -30.05 -17.29
CA LYS A 346 -0.29 -28.83 -17.28
C LYS A 346 -1.21 -27.69 -16.92
N GLY A 347 -0.66 -26.69 -16.25
CA GLY A 347 -1.34 -25.42 -16.36
C GLY A 347 -0.47 -24.25 -16.09
N HIS A 348 -1.13 -23.18 -15.72
CA HIS A 348 -0.69 -21.90 -16.21
C HIS A 348 0.58 -21.43 -15.50
N TRP A 349 1.51 -20.86 -16.27
CA TRP A 349 2.81 -20.39 -15.75
C TRP A 349 2.67 -19.35 -14.64
N TRP A 350 1.60 -18.55 -14.64
CA TRP A 350 1.33 -17.53 -13.62
C TRP A 350 0.85 -18.10 -12.27
N GLN A 351 0.49 -19.38 -12.22
CA GLN A 351 0.10 -20.05 -10.98
C GLN A 351 1.31 -20.61 -10.22
N ASN A 352 2.52 -20.52 -10.79
CA ASN A 352 3.72 -20.96 -10.10
C ASN A 352 4.02 -20.04 -8.90
N LYS A 353 4.07 -20.62 -7.69
CA LYS A 353 4.33 -19.87 -6.44
C LYS A 353 5.68 -19.15 -6.45
N THR A 354 6.66 -19.67 -7.18
CA THR A 354 7.99 -19.02 -7.29
C THR A 354 7.93 -17.69 -8.04
N LEU A 355 7.03 -17.54 -9.02
CA LEU A 355 6.80 -16.29 -9.73
C LEU A 355 6.29 -15.20 -8.79
N TRP A 356 5.31 -15.53 -7.95
CA TRP A 356 4.77 -14.59 -6.96
C TRP A 356 5.80 -14.22 -5.90
N TRP A 357 6.61 -15.18 -5.43
CA TRP A 357 7.75 -14.89 -4.55
C TRP A 357 8.76 -13.93 -5.20
N LEU A 358 9.13 -14.14 -6.47
CA LEU A 358 10.02 -13.23 -7.21
C LEU A 358 9.41 -11.83 -7.36
N LEU A 359 8.13 -11.72 -7.72
CA LEU A 359 7.43 -10.43 -7.83
C LEU A 359 7.40 -9.69 -6.49
N THR A 360 7.12 -10.39 -5.39
CA THR A 360 7.14 -9.77 -4.05
C THR A 360 8.53 -9.27 -3.67
N LEU A 361 9.59 -10.02 -3.99
CA LEU A 361 10.98 -9.59 -3.75
C LEU A 361 11.35 -8.36 -4.57
N ILE A 362 10.92 -8.27 -5.84
CA ILE A 362 11.13 -7.08 -6.69
C ILE A 362 10.44 -5.85 -6.09
N VAL A 363 9.20 -6.01 -5.61
CA VAL A 363 8.46 -4.93 -4.95
C VAL A 363 9.14 -4.50 -3.64
N ILE A 364 9.64 -5.43 -2.83
CA ILE A 364 10.38 -5.11 -1.60
C ILE A 364 11.68 -4.37 -1.94
N ALA A 365 12.44 -4.85 -2.93
CA ALA A 365 13.69 -4.24 -3.36
C ALA A 365 13.47 -2.82 -3.93
N SER A 366 12.42 -2.62 -4.73
CA SER A 366 12.07 -1.30 -5.28
C SER A 366 11.67 -0.31 -4.18
N ASN A 367 10.89 -0.75 -3.18
CA ASN A 367 10.53 0.07 -2.03
C ASN A 367 11.76 0.42 -1.16
N LEU A 368 12.64 -0.54 -0.89
CA LEU A 368 13.89 -0.29 -0.17
C LEU A 368 14.81 0.68 -0.93
N PHE A 369 14.84 0.58 -2.25
CA PHE A 369 15.57 1.50 -3.12
C PHE A 369 14.98 2.92 -3.07
N LEU A 370 13.65 3.05 -3.13
CA LEU A 370 12.93 4.32 -2.95
C LEU A 370 13.21 4.95 -1.59
N ILE A 371 13.16 4.17 -0.50
CA ILE A 371 13.50 4.64 0.85
C ILE A 371 14.95 5.13 0.91
N ARG A 372 15.90 4.43 0.26
CA ARG A 372 17.30 4.87 0.16
C ARG A 372 17.45 6.19 -0.59
N ILE A 373 16.72 6.36 -1.71
CA ILE A 373 16.72 7.62 -2.47
C ILE A 373 16.16 8.75 -1.61
N LEU A 374 15.01 8.55 -0.98
CA LEU A 374 14.39 9.56 -0.10
C LEU A 374 15.33 9.94 1.06
N LYS A 375 15.97 8.96 1.71
CA LYS A 375 16.97 9.23 2.76
C LYS A 375 18.16 10.05 2.24
N ARG A 376 18.67 9.75 1.03
CA ARG A 376 19.75 10.53 0.40
C ARG A 376 19.33 11.96 0.09
N ILE A 377 18.11 12.18 -0.41
CA ILE A 377 17.56 13.51 -0.67
C ILE A 377 17.44 14.30 0.63
N ILE A 378 16.88 13.68 1.69
CA ILE A 378 16.75 14.32 3.01
C ILE A 378 18.13 14.67 3.59
N GLN A 379 19.12 13.78 3.49
CA GLN A 379 20.49 14.06 3.96
C GLN A 379 21.14 15.22 3.19
N LYS A 380 20.99 15.26 1.86
CA LYS A 380 21.49 16.38 1.04
C LYS A 380 20.83 17.70 1.44
N ASN A 381 19.51 17.71 1.62
CA ASN A 381 18.79 18.92 2.00
C ASN A 381 19.19 19.40 3.41
N LYS A 382 19.37 18.48 4.37
CA LYS A 382 19.91 18.84 5.69
C LYS A 382 21.29 19.47 5.59
N LEU A 383 22.17 18.91 4.75
CA LEU A 383 23.51 19.45 4.55
C LEU A 383 23.49 20.85 3.88
N LEU A 384 22.62 21.06 2.89
CA LEU A 384 22.45 22.35 2.24
C LEU A 384 21.98 23.43 3.22
N VAL A 385 20.95 23.13 4.02
CA VAL A 385 20.47 24.05 5.06
C VAL A 385 21.57 24.39 6.06
N THR A 386 22.33 23.40 6.53
CA THR A 386 23.45 23.69 7.46
C THR A 386 24.53 24.57 6.84
N LYS A 387 24.84 24.38 5.55
CA LYS A 387 25.81 25.22 4.83
C LYS A 387 25.33 26.65 4.71
N GLU A 388 24.06 26.85 4.34
CA GLU A 388 23.46 28.18 4.24
C GLU A 388 23.47 28.91 5.58
N THR A 389 23.12 28.23 6.68
CA THR A 389 23.17 28.83 8.03
C THR A 389 24.58 29.23 8.44
N THR A 390 25.58 28.40 8.15
CA THR A 390 26.98 28.70 8.49
C THR A 390 27.52 29.86 7.66
N ILE A 391 27.19 29.93 6.37
CA ILE A 391 27.59 31.05 5.49
C ILE A 391 26.97 32.36 5.98
N LEU A 392 25.69 32.34 6.36
CA LEU A 392 25.00 33.52 6.88
C LEU A 392 25.61 34.00 8.21
N GLU A 393 25.97 33.08 9.10
CA GLU A 393 26.63 33.39 10.37
C GLU A 393 28.03 33.96 10.16
N GLN A 394 28.82 33.39 9.24
CA GLN A 394 30.12 33.92 8.84
C GLN A 394 29.99 35.33 8.25
N HIS A 395 29.00 35.58 7.40
CA HIS A 395 28.77 36.90 6.81
C HIS A 395 28.45 37.95 7.88
N ASN A 396 27.57 37.62 8.83
CA ASN A 396 27.24 38.51 9.94
C ASN A 396 28.46 38.82 10.83
N GLN A 397 29.30 37.82 11.12
CA GLN A 397 30.54 38.02 11.88
C GLN A 397 31.52 38.92 11.14
N LEU A 398 31.70 38.71 9.84
CA LEU A 398 32.55 39.54 8.97
C LEU A 398 32.07 41.00 8.94
N SER A 399 30.77 41.23 8.76
CA SER A 399 30.20 42.58 8.79
C SER A 399 30.43 43.27 10.13
N GLN A 400 30.25 42.57 11.26
CA GLN A 400 30.52 43.13 12.59
C GLN A 400 32.01 43.44 12.81
N MET A 401 32.92 42.61 12.30
CA MET A 401 34.36 42.87 12.38
C MET A 401 34.75 44.14 11.61
N HIS A 402 34.23 44.32 10.39
CA HIS A 402 34.51 45.53 9.60
C HIS A 402 33.98 46.80 10.26
N SER A 403 32.78 46.78 10.83
CA SER A 403 32.25 47.95 11.55
C SER A 403 33.09 48.30 12.78
N ARG A 404 33.57 47.28 13.53
CA ARG A 404 34.47 47.49 14.67
C ARG A 404 35.83 48.03 14.25
N GLU A 405 36.39 47.53 13.15
CA GLU A 405 37.67 47.99 12.61
C GLU A 405 37.61 49.47 12.24
N GLN A 406 36.55 49.90 11.55
CA GLN A 406 36.35 51.31 11.22
C GLN A 406 36.20 52.19 12.46
N GLN A 407 35.43 51.73 13.45
CA GLN A 407 35.29 52.46 14.72
C GLN A 407 36.62 52.57 15.47
N MET A 408 37.40 51.49 15.55
CA MET A 408 38.73 51.51 16.17
C MET A 408 39.70 52.45 15.45
N LEU A 409 39.62 52.54 14.12
CA LEU A 409 40.45 53.44 13.34
C LEU A 409 40.11 54.92 13.65
N GLN A 410 38.82 55.25 13.70
CA GLN A 410 38.36 56.59 14.07
C GLN A 410 38.73 56.96 15.51
N ASP A 411 38.53 56.04 16.45
CA ASP A 411 38.90 56.25 17.86
C ASP A 411 40.41 56.46 18.02
N LYS A 412 41.22 55.70 17.28
CA LYS A 412 42.68 55.86 17.26
C LYS A 412 43.08 57.25 16.75
N MET A 413 42.45 57.75 15.68
CA MET A 413 42.74 59.08 15.13
C MET A 413 42.34 60.19 16.12
N ASN A 414 41.16 60.08 16.74
CA ASN A 414 40.69 61.01 17.76
C ASN A 414 41.62 61.05 18.99
N LEU A 415 42.09 59.89 19.44
CA LEU A 415 43.06 59.81 20.54
C LEU A 415 44.41 60.43 20.18
N GLN A 416 44.88 60.28 18.93
CA GLN A 416 46.11 60.93 18.47
C GLN A 416 46.01 62.46 18.52
N VAL A 417 44.90 63.03 18.03
CA VAL A 417 44.65 64.48 18.12
C VAL A 417 44.59 64.94 19.57
N GLN A 418 43.85 64.24 20.43
CA GLN A 418 43.76 64.58 21.86
C GLN A 418 45.13 64.52 22.56
N ALA A 419 45.95 63.52 22.23
CA ALA A 419 47.30 63.41 22.77
C ALA A 419 48.17 64.61 22.38
N ILE A 420 48.10 65.07 21.12
CA ILE A 420 48.84 66.25 20.66
C ILE A 420 48.35 67.53 21.38
N VAL A 421 47.03 67.74 21.48
CA VAL A 421 46.45 68.88 22.20
C VAL A 421 46.86 68.90 23.67
N ASN A 422 46.85 67.75 24.34
CA ASN A 422 47.27 67.63 25.74
C ASN A 422 48.77 67.88 25.94
N GLN A 423 49.61 67.67 24.92
CA GLN A 423 51.04 68.01 24.98
C GLN A 423 51.32 69.50 24.72
N LEU A 424 50.47 70.20 23.96
CA LEU A 424 50.63 71.63 23.68
C LEU A 424 50.33 72.51 24.92
N ASN A 425 49.36 72.13 25.76
CA ASN A 425 48.90 72.95 26.89
C ASN A 425 49.91 73.14 28.06
N PRO A 426 50.68 72.13 28.52
CA PRO A 426 51.54 72.26 29.71
C PRO A 426 52.78 73.16 29.47
N HIS A 427 53.31 73.18 28.25
CA HIS A 427 54.44 74.04 27.91
C HIS A 427 54.05 75.52 28.03
N PHE A 428 52.84 75.86 27.56
CA PHE A 428 52.30 77.20 27.70
C PHE A 428 52.03 77.59 29.16
N LEU A 429 51.44 76.70 29.95
CA LEU A 429 51.16 76.98 31.37
C LEU A 429 52.45 77.27 32.15
N LYS A 430 53.56 76.62 31.81
CA LYS A 430 54.89 76.90 32.37
C LYS A 430 55.37 78.32 32.02
N ASN A 431 55.13 78.78 30.78
CA ASN A 431 55.46 80.15 30.38
C ASN A 431 54.59 81.19 31.11
N VAL A 432 53.31 80.90 31.32
CA VAL A 432 52.42 81.73 32.14
C VAL A 432 52.93 81.88 33.58
N LEU A 433 53.36 80.78 34.21
CA LEU A 433 53.95 80.81 35.55
C LEU A 433 55.25 81.64 35.58
N ASN A 434 56.06 81.59 34.51
CA ASN A 434 57.23 82.44 34.38
C ASN A 434 56.87 83.93 34.20
N TRP A 435 55.72 84.26 33.59
CA TRP A 435 55.25 85.66 33.47
C TRP A 435 54.85 86.25 34.83
N ILE A 436 54.34 85.43 35.75
CA ILE A 436 54.01 85.86 37.13
C ILE A 436 55.28 86.20 37.93
N GLN A 437 56.46 85.69 37.56
CA GLN A 437 57.75 86.07 38.18
C GLN A 437 58.22 87.48 37.79
N VAL A 438 57.49 88.22 36.95
CA VAL A 438 57.79 89.63 36.66
C VAL A 438 57.42 90.50 37.87
N LYS A 439 58.46 90.86 38.64
CA LYS A 439 58.54 91.84 39.74
C LYS A 439 57.21 92.43 40.23
N THR A 440 56.78 91.95 41.40
CA THR A 440 55.80 92.57 42.29
C THR A 440 56.34 93.91 42.84
N ILE A 441 56.36 94.97 42.03
CA ILE A 441 56.66 96.34 42.52
C ILE A 441 55.76 97.35 41.76
N SER A 442 54.59 97.60 42.34
CA SER A 442 53.79 98.84 42.30
C SER A 442 53.80 99.72 41.03
N VAL A 443 52.87 99.48 40.10
CA VAL A 443 52.37 100.51 39.15
C VAL A 443 50.99 100.07 38.59
N PRO A 444 50.13 100.97 38.09
CA PRO A 444 48.85 100.64 37.44
C PRO A 444 48.95 99.64 36.28
N GLU A 445 50.12 99.53 35.62
CA GLU A 445 50.39 98.58 34.53
C GLU A 445 50.30 97.10 34.95
N ALA A 446 50.58 96.79 36.22
CA ALA A 446 50.49 95.41 36.74
C ALA A 446 49.06 94.84 36.64
N THR A 447 48.04 95.68 36.80
CA THR A 447 46.63 95.28 36.69
C THR A 447 46.27 94.91 35.25
N GLN A 448 46.79 95.64 34.27
CA GLN A 448 46.58 95.35 32.85
C GLN A 448 47.32 94.08 32.42
N VAL A 449 48.55 93.88 32.88
CA VAL A 449 49.34 92.66 32.64
C VAL A 449 48.64 91.42 33.22
N ILE A 450 48.17 91.49 34.47
CA ILE A 450 47.43 90.39 35.11
C ILE A 450 46.10 90.13 34.39
N GLY A 451 45.38 91.18 33.98
CA GLY A 451 44.13 91.05 33.23
C GLY A 451 44.32 90.35 31.87
N LYS A 452 45.32 90.78 31.08
CA LYS A 452 45.67 90.16 29.79
C LYS A 452 46.19 88.73 29.97
N LEU A 453 46.94 88.46 31.03
CA LEU A 453 47.39 87.11 31.39
C LEU A 453 46.21 86.21 31.77
N GLY A 454 45.25 86.73 32.56
CA GLY A 454 44.01 86.04 32.91
C GLY A 454 43.16 85.71 31.68
N ALA A 455 43.03 86.64 30.72
CA ALA A 455 42.32 86.41 29.47
C ALA A 455 42.98 85.30 28.62
N ASN A 456 44.31 85.26 28.55
CA ASN A 456 45.03 84.19 27.84
C ASN A 456 44.85 82.83 28.52
N ILE A 457 44.93 82.78 29.85
CA ILE A 457 44.64 81.58 30.65
C ILE A 457 43.21 81.10 30.34
N GLU A 458 42.22 81.98 30.36
CA GLU A 458 40.83 81.64 30.11
C GLU A 458 40.62 81.01 28.72
N ILE A 459 41.15 81.64 27.67
CA ILE A 459 41.08 81.13 26.29
C ILE A 459 41.70 79.73 26.22
N ILE A 460 42.87 79.51 26.83
CA ILE A 460 43.58 78.23 26.75
C ILE A 460 42.90 77.14 27.59
N PHE A 461 42.41 77.46 28.78
CA PHE A 461 41.63 76.51 29.58
C PHE A 461 40.31 76.15 28.91
N ARG A 462 39.62 77.10 28.28
CA ARG A 462 38.42 76.85 27.48
C ARG A 462 38.73 75.86 26.36
N ASN A 463 39.77 76.12 25.58
CA ASN A 463 40.19 75.25 24.47
C ASN A 463 40.58 73.85 24.97
N SER A 464 41.28 73.74 26.09
CA SER A 464 41.64 72.46 26.73
C SER A 464 40.41 71.68 27.21
N LYS A 465 39.44 72.35 27.85
CA LYS A 465 38.20 71.74 28.34
C LYS A 465 37.31 71.26 27.19
N GLU A 466 37.21 72.05 26.13
CA GLU A 466 36.43 71.70 24.93
C GLU A 466 37.10 70.60 24.10
N ARG A 467 38.38 70.29 24.36
CA ARG A 467 39.18 69.30 23.63
C ARG A 467 39.19 69.56 22.12
N LYS A 468 38.92 70.80 21.72
CA LYS A 468 38.92 71.22 20.32
C LYS A 468 40.34 71.62 19.95
N PRO A 469 40.92 71.03 18.90
CA PRO A 469 42.28 71.32 18.47
C PRO A 469 42.38 72.58 17.59
N TYR A 470 41.36 73.42 17.60
CA TYR A 470 41.22 74.67 16.86
C TYR A 470 40.41 75.69 17.67
N HIS A 471 40.56 76.97 17.36
CA HIS A 471 39.70 78.04 17.87
C HIS A 471 39.55 79.16 16.84
N SER A 472 38.81 80.21 17.18
CA SER A 472 38.65 81.36 16.29
C SER A 472 39.96 82.13 16.09
N LEU A 473 40.20 82.65 14.88
CA LEU A 473 41.33 83.54 14.60
C LEU A 473 41.36 84.74 15.55
N LYS A 474 40.18 85.21 15.99
CA LYS A 474 40.03 86.23 17.03
C LYS A 474 40.69 85.82 18.35
N ASP A 475 40.42 84.61 18.83
CA ASP A 475 41.04 84.09 20.06
C ASP A 475 42.56 83.99 19.88
N GLU A 476 43.04 83.51 18.74
CA GLU A 476 44.47 83.39 18.45
C GLU A 476 45.18 84.75 18.43
N LEU A 477 44.59 85.76 17.79
CA LEU A 477 45.14 87.12 17.79
C LEU A 477 45.08 87.77 19.16
N THR A 478 44.03 87.52 19.93
CA THR A 478 43.93 87.99 21.32
C THR A 478 45.06 87.41 22.16
N LEU A 479 45.37 86.11 22.00
CA LEU A 479 46.50 85.46 22.65
C LEU A 479 47.83 86.13 22.27
N VAL A 480 48.04 86.36 20.98
CA VAL A 480 49.24 86.99 20.41
C VAL A 480 49.43 88.43 20.89
N GLU A 481 48.39 89.24 20.85
CA GLU A 481 48.43 90.65 21.26
C GLU A 481 48.72 90.76 22.76
N ASN A 482 48.03 89.96 23.59
CA ASN A 482 48.27 89.91 25.03
C ASN A 482 49.69 89.43 25.34
N TYR A 483 50.20 88.42 24.63
CA TYR A 483 51.56 87.93 24.80
C TYR A 483 52.60 89.00 24.45
N LEU A 484 52.47 89.65 23.29
CA LEU A 484 53.40 90.69 22.85
C LEU A 484 53.38 91.92 23.76
N PHE A 485 52.21 92.29 24.29
CA PHE A 485 52.09 93.34 25.30
C PHE A 485 52.87 93.02 26.59
N ILE A 486 52.73 91.77 27.09
CA ILE A 486 53.46 91.30 28.27
C ILE A 486 54.98 91.31 28.00
N GLN A 487 55.41 90.83 26.83
CA GLN A 487 56.83 90.82 26.46
C GLN A 487 57.39 92.23 26.23
N GLN A 488 56.59 93.17 25.71
CA GLN A 488 56.99 94.57 25.58
C GLN A 488 57.20 95.20 26.96
N THR A 489 56.38 94.85 27.95
CA THR A 489 56.60 95.29 29.35
C THR A 489 57.92 94.75 29.90
N ARG A 490 58.31 93.52 29.54
CA ARG A 490 59.56 92.88 29.98
C ARG A 490 60.81 93.46 29.30
N TYR A 491 60.75 93.71 27.99
CA TYR A 491 61.88 94.15 27.18
C TYR A 491 61.92 95.67 26.91
N GLN A 492 60.90 96.40 27.37
CA GLN A 492 60.74 97.85 27.22
C GLN A 492 60.92 98.29 25.76
N GLU A 493 61.72 99.32 25.49
CA GLU A 493 61.93 99.87 24.15
C GLU A 493 62.60 98.91 23.16
N LYS A 494 63.09 97.74 23.61
CA LYS A 494 63.73 96.74 22.74
C LYS A 494 62.74 95.90 21.94
N LEU A 495 61.46 95.89 22.28
CA LEU A 495 60.44 95.17 21.53
C LEU A 495 59.37 96.14 21.01
N LYS A 496 59.28 96.25 19.69
CA LYS A 496 58.17 96.91 19.01
C LYS A 496 57.32 95.83 18.32
N PHE A 497 56.01 96.04 18.25
CA PHE A 497 55.15 95.11 17.54
C PHE A 497 54.01 95.83 16.85
N GLN A 498 53.52 95.22 15.78
CA GLN A 498 52.33 95.64 15.05
C GLN A 498 51.45 94.41 14.85
N VAL A 499 50.27 94.43 15.45
CA VAL A 499 49.21 93.45 15.26
C VAL A 499 48.00 94.21 14.69
N PRO A 500 47.24 93.64 13.75
CA PRO A 500 46.08 94.33 13.18
C PRO A 500 45.00 94.54 14.24
N ASP A 501 44.22 95.63 14.15
CA ASP A 501 43.07 95.81 15.05
C ASP A 501 42.02 94.73 14.76
N ILE A 502 41.74 93.91 15.77
CA ILE A 502 40.79 92.80 15.72
C ILE A 502 39.40 93.28 15.27
N ASN A 503 39.01 94.51 15.62
CA ASN A 503 37.68 95.05 15.30
C ASN A 503 37.54 95.48 13.84
N GLU A 504 38.66 95.70 13.14
CA GLU A 504 38.66 96.13 11.73
C GLU A 504 38.62 94.94 10.76
N ILE A 505 38.78 93.70 11.26
CA ILE A 505 38.78 92.48 10.45
C ILE A 505 37.36 91.89 10.40
N ILE A 506 36.71 92.03 9.24
CA ILE A 506 35.37 91.48 8.98
C ILE A 506 35.39 89.94 9.06
N ASN A 507 34.39 89.35 9.73
CA ASN A 507 34.18 87.89 9.89
C ASN A 507 35.29 87.12 10.63
N ILE A 508 36.16 87.78 11.39
CA ILE A 508 37.25 87.14 12.13
C ILE A 508 36.81 86.05 13.12
N GLU A 509 35.58 86.13 13.65
CA GLU A 509 35.03 85.15 14.59
C GLU A 509 34.69 83.80 13.93
N ASN A 510 34.42 83.80 12.62
CA ASN A 510 34.01 82.60 11.87
C ASN A 510 35.22 81.82 11.31
N VAL A 511 36.39 82.45 11.27
CA VAL A 511 37.62 81.83 10.76
C VAL A 511 38.21 80.98 11.88
N GLN A 512 38.27 79.67 11.68
CA GLN A 512 38.90 78.74 12.62
C GLN A 512 40.36 78.50 12.21
N VAL A 513 41.26 78.53 13.19
CA VAL A 513 42.69 78.24 13.03
C VAL A 513 43.14 77.19 14.04
N PRO A 514 44.18 76.39 13.74
CA PRO A 514 44.75 75.48 14.74
C PRO A 514 45.18 76.25 15.99
N LEU A 515 44.98 75.63 17.16
CA LEU A 515 45.41 76.23 18.44
C LEU A 515 46.89 76.62 18.38
N LEU A 516 47.21 77.84 18.84
CA LEU A 516 48.59 78.32 18.98
C LEU A 516 49.35 78.43 17.64
N SER A 517 48.64 78.43 16.52
CA SER A 517 49.21 78.52 15.17
C SER A 517 50.04 79.78 14.95
N ILE A 518 49.57 80.94 15.40
CA ILE A 518 50.27 82.22 15.28
C ILE A 518 51.15 82.43 16.52
N LEU A 519 50.60 82.15 17.70
CA LEU A 519 51.27 82.39 18.98
C LEU A 519 52.60 81.64 19.08
N THR A 520 52.69 80.40 18.61
CA THR A 520 53.94 79.61 18.64
C THR A 520 55.05 80.30 17.84
N HIS A 521 54.72 80.90 16.69
CA HIS A 521 55.72 81.61 15.88
C HIS A 521 56.08 82.97 16.46
N VAL A 522 55.10 83.69 17.01
CA VAL A 522 55.33 84.96 17.72
C VAL A 522 56.17 84.75 18.97
N GLU A 523 55.94 83.67 19.72
CA GLU A 523 56.77 83.27 20.87
C GLU A 523 58.21 83.05 20.44
N ASN A 524 58.42 82.27 19.37
CA ASN A 524 59.74 82.00 18.83
C ASN A 524 60.45 83.30 18.38
N ALA A 525 59.73 84.19 17.69
CA ALA A 525 60.26 85.49 17.28
C ALA A 525 60.71 86.33 18.49
N ALA A 526 59.90 86.39 19.55
CA ALA A 526 60.22 87.17 20.74
C ALA A 526 61.37 86.57 21.58
N GLU A 527 61.32 85.26 21.89
CA GLU A 527 62.29 84.62 22.80
C GLU A 527 63.60 84.20 22.12
N HIS A 528 63.57 83.83 20.85
CA HIS A 528 64.77 83.35 20.12
C HIS A 528 65.30 84.38 19.14
N GLY A 529 64.41 85.13 18.47
CA GLY A 529 64.79 86.19 17.54
C GLY A 529 65.25 87.46 18.25
N ILE A 530 64.35 88.11 18.99
CA ILE A 530 64.54 89.49 19.49
C ILE A 530 65.35 89.55 20.78
N LYS A 531 65.14 88.61 21.71
CA LYS A 531 65.92 88.53 22.97
C LYS A 531 67.44 88.56 22.74
N ASN A 532 67.89 87.95 21.64
CA ASN A 532 69.30 87.84 21.27
C ASN A 532 69.77 88.98 20.33
N ALA A 533 68.88 89.89 19.93
CA ALA A 533 69.20 91.01 19.05
C ALA A 533 69.81 92.18 19.84
N VAL A 534 70.92 92.72 19.35
CA VAL A 534 71.69 93.77 20.05
C VAL A 534 70.92 95.11 20.10
N ASN A 535 70.20 95.44 19.03
CA ASN A 535 69.52 96.74 18.85
C ASN A 535 68.00 96.68 19.08
N GLY A 536 67.51 95.63 19.73
CA GLY A 536 66.07 95.34 19.81
C GLY A 536 65.50 94.85 18.47
N GLY A 537 64.18 94.68 18.40
CA GLY A 537 63.51 94.15 17.23
C GLY A 537 62.03 94.52 17.12
N HIS A 538 61.45 94.20 15.97
CA HIS A 538 60.07 94.43 15.61
C HIS A 538 59.42 93.11 15.17
N ILE A 539 58.19 92.84 15.64
CA ILE A 539 57.34 91.74 15.17
C ILE A 539 56.11 92.31 14.47
N ILE A 540 55.86 91.93 13.23
CA ILE A 540 54.68 92.33 12.45
C ILE A 540 53.83 91.10 12.20
N VAL A 541 52.56 91.14 12.60
CA VAL A 541 51.56 90.16 12.20
C VAL A 541 50.64 90.84 11.18
N GLN A 542 50.47 90.22 10.02
CA GLN A 542 49.58 90.71 8.98
C GLN A 542 48.60 89.62 8.58
N ILE A 543 47.36 90.02 8.32
CA ILE A 543 46.31 89.14 7.83
C ILE A 543 45.89 89.69 6.48
N LEU A 544 46.09 88.88 5.45
CA LEU A 544 45.77 89.20 4.08
C LEU A 544 44.69 88.24 3.60
N GLN A 545 43.63 88.78 3.01
CA GLN A 545 42.61 87.99 2.33
C GLN A 545 42.65 88.34 0.85
N PRO A 546 43.57 87.75 0.08
CA PRO A 546 43.72 88.08 -1.34
C PRO A 546 42.55 87.56 -2.20
N ASN A 547 41.74 86.60 -1.72
CA ASN A 547 40.49 86.15 -2.37
C ASN A 547 39.47 85.57 -1.35
N SER A 548 38.31 85.12 -1.83
CA SER A 548 37.24 84.53 -0.99
C SER A 548 37.56 83.16 -0.41
N ASP A 549 38.61 82.50 -0.87
CA ASP A 549 38.79 81.05 -0.68
C ASP A 549 39.82 80.73 0.42
N PHE A 550 40.76 81.64 0.67
CA PHE A 550 41.79 81.46 1.68
C PHE A 550 42.16 82.76 2.41
N ILE A 551 42.66 82.59 3.63
CA ILE A 551 43.31 83.63 4.43
C ILE A 551 44.81 83.34 4.48
N HIS A 552 45.60 84.38 4.23
CA HIS A 552 47.05 84.35 4.32
C HIS A 552 47.51 85.17 5.52
N ILE A 553 48.04 84.49 6.54
CA ILE A 553 48.63 85.14 7.71
C ILE A 553 50.15 85.17 7.52
N LYS A 554 50.74 86.35 7.74
CA LYS A 554 52.18 86.59 7.71
C LYS A 554 52.66 87.01 9.08
N ILE A 555 53.71 86.37 9.58
CA ILE A 555 54.34 86.67 10.86
C ILE A 555 55.80 86.97 10.56
N GLU A 556 56.18 88.24 10.69
CA GLU A 556 57.49 88.74 10.31
C GLU A 556 58.24 89.22 11.55
N ASP A 557 59.51 88.84 11.67
CA ASP A 557 60.42 89.38 12.68
C ASP A 557 61.76 89.78 12.06
N ASN A 558 62.35 90.85 12.59
CA ASN A 558 63.69 91.29 12.21
C ASN A 558 64.78 90.83 13.20
N GLY A 559 64.52 89.75 13.96
CA GLY A 559 65.46 89.20 14.93
C GLY A 559 66.70 88.58 14.29
N VAL A 560 67.48 87.84 15.07
CA VAL A 560 68.76 87.26 14.61
C VAL A 560 68.63 86.22 13.49
N GLY A 561 67.42 85.74 13.18
CA GLY A 561 67.15 84.67 12.22
C GLY A 561 67.32 83.26 12.80
N ARG A 562 66.70 82.26 12.16
CA ARG A 562 66.61 80.88 12.70
C ARG A 562 67.95 80.16 12.81
N GLU A 563 68.88 80.35 11.86
CA GLU A 563 70.20 79.70 11.92
C GLU A 563 71.05 80.27 13.05
N ALA A 564 71.13 81.60 13.18
CA ALA A 564 71.86 82.24 14.27
C ALA A 564 71.27 81.88 15.64
N ALA A 565 69.94 81.78 15.76
CA ALA A 565 69.28 81.35 16.98
C ALA A 565 69.64 79.91 17.39
N LYS A 566 69.82 78.99 16.42
CA LYS A 566 70.31 77.62 16.68
C LYS A 566 71.76 77.62 17.19
N ILE A 567 72.61 78.46 16.61
CA ILE A 567 74.04 78.55 16.97
C ILE A 567 74.22 79.19 18.35
N ALA A 568 73.38 80.15 18.73
CA ALA A 568 73.40 80.84 20.03
C ALA A 568 72.99 79.97 21.24
N GLY A 569 72.90 78.64 21.06
CA GLY A 569 72.60 77.71 22.15
C GLY A 569 71.15 77.76 22.64
N SER A 570 70.25 78.42 21.91
CA SER A 570 68.84 78.38 22.24
C SER A 570 68.25 77.04 21.83
N GLN A 571 68.25 76.06 22.75
CA GLN A 571 67.42 74.86 22.64
C GLN A 571 65.95 75.23 22.87
N GLY A 572 65.41 76.10 22.02
CA GLY A 572 63.98 76.26 21.86
C GLY A 572 63.41 74.91 21.45
N THR A 573 62.44 74.41 22.21
CA THR A 573 61.78 73.13 22.01
C THR A 573 61.09 73.14 20.63
N GLN A 574 61.77 72.62 19.59
CA GLN A 574 61.21 72.36 18.24
C GLN A 574 59.92 71.51 18.28
N GLN A 575 59.58 70.98 19.45
CA GLN A 575 58.36 70.27 19.80
C GLN A 575 57.09 71.06 19.44
N GLY A 576 56.98 72.36 19.72
CA GLY A 576 55.75 73.12 19.43
C GLY A 576 55.42 73.20 17.94
N VAL A 577 56.42 73.54 17.12
CA VAL A 577 56.29 73.59 15.65
C VAL A 577 56.09 72.19 15.05
N ASN A 578 56.74 71.16 15.60
CA ASN A 578 56.57 69.78 15.12
C ASN A 578 55.16 69.24 15.43
N MET A 579 54.60 69.59 16.58
CA MET A 579 53.20 69.27 16.92
C MET A 579 52.22 69.97 15.98
N LEU A 580 52.45 71.25 15.64
CA LEU A 580 51.63 71.95 14.64
C LEU A 580 51.69 71.27 13.27
N LYS A 581 52.88 70.84 12.81
CA LYS A 581 53.00 70.07 11.55
C LYS A 581 52.22 68.77 11.59
N GLN A 582 52.32 68.00 12.68
CA GLN A 582 51.55 66.76 12.84
C GLN A 582 50.03 67.00 12.82
N LEU A 583 49.55 68.08 13.43
CA LEU A 583 48.14 68.47 13.36
C LEU A 583 47.72 68.82 11.93
N ILE A 584 48.53 69.58 11.20
CA ILE A 584 48.28 69.92 9.79
C ILE A 584 48.18 68.66 8.94
N ASP A 585 49.10 67.70 9.10
CA ASP A 585 49.09 66.44 8.36
C ASP A 585 47.81 65.64 8.62
N ILE A 586 47.36 65.55 9.88
CA ILE A 586 46.13 64.85 10.26
C ILE A 586 44.90 65.50 9.62
N TYR A 587 44.75 66.82 9.69
CA TYR A 587 43.59 67.48 9.09
C TYR A 587 43.60 67.48 7.58
N ASN A 588 44.78 67.56 6.97
CA ASN A 588 44.91 67.52 5.53
C ASN A 588 44.44 66.18 4.96
N ILE A 589 44.38 65.07 5.72
CA ILE A 589 43.81 63.80 5.24
C ILE A 589 42.32 63.96 4.83
N HIS A 590 41.56 64.75 5.58
CA HIS A 590 40.10 64.85 5.44
C HIS A 590 39.62 66.09 4.68
N ASN A 591 40.54 66.98 4.30
CA ASN A 591 40.23 68.22 3.60
C ASN A 591 40.77 68.19 2.16
N SER A 592 39.92 68.53 1.18
CA SER A 592 40.33 68.63 -0.23
C SER A 592 41.31 69.78 -0.47
N ASN A 593 41.03 70.95 0.13
CA ASN A 593 41.94 72.10 0.13
C ASN A 593 42.87 71.99 1.34
N LYS A 594 44.19 72.03 1.10
CA LYS A 594 45.19 71.78 2.15
C LYS A 594 45.56 73.06 2.89
N LEU A 595 45.68 72.98 4.21
CA LEU A 595 46.31 74.00 5.02
C LEU A 595 47.83 73.89 4.84
N GLN A 596 48.51 75.01 4.58
CA GLN A 596 49.95 75.04 4.35
C GLN A 596 50.64 76.05 5.28
N MET A 597 51.85 75.69 5.74
CA MET A 597 52.72 76.56 6.52
C MET A 597 54.16 76.40 6.05
N TRP A 598 54.83 77.52 5.78
CA TRP A 598 56.23 77.57 5.35
C TRP A 598 56.95 78.80 5.92
N TYR A 599 58.27 78.82 5.78
CA TYR A 599 59.14 79.87 6.30
C TYR A 599 60.00 80.44 5.18
N GLU A 600 60.24 81.74 5.24
CA GLU A 600 61.23 82.48 4.47
C GLU A 600 62.21 83.11 5.48
N ASP A 601 63.49 82.76 5.42
CA ASP A 601 64.52 83.39 6.26
C ASP A 601 65.30 84.43 5.44
N GLU A 602 66.16 85.20 6.10
CA GLU A 602 67.10 86.14 5.44
C GLU A 602 66.42 87.35 4.79
N ILE A 603 65.26 87.73 5.32
CA ILE A 603 64.43 88.82 4.79
C ILE A 603 65.06 90.21 4.97
N TYR A 604 66.01 90.35 5.90
CA TYR A 604 66.76 91.59 6.15
C TYR A 604 68.27 91.40 5.96
N LYS A 605 68.98 92.47 5.61
CA LYS A 605 70.45 92.54 5.57
C LYS A 605 70.94 93.72 6.39
N ASP A 606 71.88 93.45 7.30
CA ASP A 606 72.55 94.52 8.06
C ASP A 606 73.59 95.27 7.20
N GLU A 607 74.12 96.38 7.74
CA GLU A 607 75.16 97.19 7.09
C GLU A 607 76.47 96.41 6.80
N GLN A 608 76.63 95.23 7.39
CA GLN A 608 77.79 94.33 7.25
C GLN A 608 77.51 93.16 6.30
N GLY A 609 76.35 93.17 5.61
CA GLY A 609 75.94 92.16 4.64
C GLY A 609 75.44 90.84 5.23
N ARG A 610 75.24 90.76 6.56
CA ARG A 610 74.71 89.56 7.22
C ARG A 610 73.19 89.55 7.14
N THR A 611 72.66 88.41 6.75
CA THR A 611 71.22 88.17 6.63
C THR A 611 70.61 87.88 8.00
N HIS A 612 69.44 88.43 8.27
CA HIS A 612 68.70 88.21 9.51
C HIS A 612 67.18 88.32 9.29
N GLY A 613 66.41 88.03 10.34
CA GLY A 613 64.94 88.01 10.29
C GLY A 613 64.33 86.75 9.68
N THR A 614 63.06 86.54 10.01
CA THR A 614 62.27 85.38 9.58
C THR A 614 60.83 85.81 9.28
N LEU A 615 60.27 85.27 8.20
CA LEU A 615 58.89 85.43 7.79
C LEU A 615 58.20 84.07 7.76
N VAL A 616 57.10 83.94 8.49
CA VAL A 616 56.27 82.72 8.53
C VAL A 616 54.98 82.97 7.77
N HIS A 617 54.63 82.04 6.89
CA HIS A 617 53.41 82.06 6.12
C HIS A 617 52.46 80.97 6.57
N TRP A 618 51.20 81.34 6.76
CA TRP A 618 50.09 80.44 7.00
C TRP A 618 49.02 80.67 5.95
N HIS A 619 48.70 79.62 5.19
CA HIS A 619 47.69 79.65 4.14
C HIS A 619 46.54 78.72 4.54
N ILE A 620 45.41 79.32 4.93
CA ILE A 620 44.28 78.62 5.57
C ILE A 620 43.02 78.76 4.69
N PRO A 621 42.43 77.65 4.21
CA PRO A 621 41.17 77.68 3.46
C PRO A 621 39.97 78.13 4.32
N MET A 622 39.04 78.92 3.76
CA MET A 622 37.88 79.46 4.49
C MET A 622 36.89 78.40 5.00
N ASN A 623 36.77 77.25 4.29
CA ASN A 623 35.86 76.15 4.63
C ASN A 623 36.61 74.91 5.14
N TYR A 624 37.64 75.10 5.95
CA TYR A 624 38.46 74.00 6.47
C TYR A 624 37.75 73.26 7.62
N LYS A 625 37.61 71.93 7.52
CA LYS A 625 37.02 71.10 8.57
C LYS A 625 38.07 70.65 9.57
N TYR A 626 37.88 71.03 10.82
CA TYR A 626 38.75 70.63 11.93
C TYR A 626 38.15 69.52 12.80
N ASP A 627 36.88 69.15 12.59
CA ASP A 627 36.25 67.97 13.20
C ASP A 627 36.53 66.74 12.33
N LEU A 628 37.09 65.68 12.93
CA LEU A 628 37.48 64.42 12.28
C LEU A 628 36.34 63.40 12.17
#